data_AF-A0A957ZY23-F1
#
_entry.id   AF-A0A957ZY23-F1
#
_cell.length_a   1.000
_cell.length_b   1.000
_cell.length_c   1.000
_cell.angle_alpha   90.00
_cell.angle_beta   90.00
_cell.angle_gamma   90.00
#
_symmetry.space_group_name_H-M   'P 1'
#
loop_
_entity.id
_entity.type
_entity.pdbx_description
1 polymer ?
#
loop_
_entity_poly.entity_id
_entity_poly.type
_entity_poly.pdbx_seq_one_letter_code
_entity_poly.pdbx_strand_id
1 'polypeptide(L)'
;MGNTYLQRLLRAALETEEIEISCQDCYEVLDSYAEYLLAGTDPEVNMPGVTQHLKQCFCCEHEFEALMIMLNEAANASTTDE
;
A
#
# COMPACT_ATOMS: atom_id res chain seq x y z
N MET A 1 -14.73 2.76 28.61
CA MET A 1 -13.57 2.59 27.70
C MET A 1 -13.46 1.11 27.36
N GLY A 2 -13.81 0.73 26.13
CA GLY A 2 -13.62 -0.66 25.67
C GLY A 2 -12.13 -0.98 25.50
N ASN A 3 -11.76 -2.25 25.68
CA ASN A 3 -10.39 -2.69 25.51
C ASN A 3 -9.99 -2.64 24.02
N THR A 4 -9.34 -1.54 23.62
CA THR A 4 -8.92 -1.25 22.23
C THR A 4 -7.96 -2.28 21.66
N TYR A 5 -7.20 -2.97 22.53
CA TYR A 5 -6.31 -4.05 22.10
C TYR A 5 -7.08 -5.27 21.60
N LEU A 6 -8.14 -5.66 22.30
CA LEU A 6 -8.98 -6.78 21.87
C LEU A 6 -9.66 -6.49 20.52
N GLN A 7 -10.10 -5.24 20.31
CA GLN A 7 -10.69 -4.82 19.04
C GLN A 7 -9.69 -4.88 17.88
N ARG A 8 -8.42 -4.49 18.12
CA ARG A 8 -7.34 -4.61 17.13
C ARG A 8 -7.01 -6.06 16.81
N LEU A 9 -6.92 -6.92 17.83
CA LEU A 9 -6.65 -8.35 17.63
C LEU A 9 -7.78 -9.05 16.88
N LEU A 10 -9.03 -8.76 17.22
CA LEU A 10 -10.21 -9.28 16.51
C LEU A 10 -10.24 -8.80 15.06
N ARG A 11 -9.92 -7.53 14.81
CA ARG A 11 -9.84 -6.98 13.45
C ARG A 11 -8.79 -7.73 12.62
N ALA A 12 -7.56 -7.83 13.14
CA ALA A 12 -6.49 -8.53 12.46
C ALA A 12 -6.87 -9.99 12.15
N ALA A 13 -7.50 -10.70 13.10
CA ALA A 13 -7.92 -12.09 12.90
C ALA A 13 -9.10 -12.25 11.91
N LEU A 14 -9.93 -11.22 11.72
CA LEU A 14 -11.05 -11.26 10.78
C LEU A 14 -10.66 -10.80 9.37
N GLU A 15 -9.58 -10.07 9.24
CA GLU A 15 -9.07 -9.54 7.96
C GLU A 15 -7.99 -10.43 7.34
N THR A 16 -7.71 -11.60 7.94
CA THR A 16 -6.78 -12.58 7.36
C THR A 16 -7.36 -13.21 6.08
N GLU A 17 -6.52 -13.45 5.08
CA GLU A 17 -6.89 -14.13 3.84
C GLU A 17 -6.16 -15.47 3.70
N GLU A 18 -6.66 -16.36 2.83
CA GLU A 18 -6.02 -17.67 2.58
C GLU A 18 -4.59 -17.52 2.01
N ILE A 19 -4.35 -16.43 1.27
CA ILE A 19 -3.07 -16.11 0.68
C ILE A 19 -2.70 -14.68 1.08
N GLU A 20 -1.67 -14.56 1.91
CA GLU A 20 -1.09 -13.29 2.32
C GLU A 20 0.35 -13.21 1.83
N ILE A 21 0.73 -12.04 1.32
CA ILE A 21 2.11 -11.77 0.91
C ILE A 21 2.92 -11.26 2.10
N SER A 22 4.22 -11.56 2.11
CA SER A 22 5.12 -11.01 3.13
C SER A 22 5.47 -9.55 2.84
N CYS A 23 6.05 -8.85 3.82
CA CYS A 23 6.58 -7.49 3.59
C CYS A 23 7.62 -7.46 2.46
N GLN A 24 8.43 -8.52 2.34
CA GLN A 24 9.44 -8.64 1.28
C GLN A 24 8.79 -8.75 -0.10
N ASP A 25 7.80 -9.64 -0.24
CA ASP A 25 7.05 -9.80 -1.49
C ASP A 25 6.32 -8.50 -1.86
N CYS A 26 5.76 -7.79 -0.87
CA CYS A 26 5.12 -6.49 -1.08
C CYS A 26 6.13 -5.46 -1.60
N TYR A 27 7.32 -5.38 -0.99
CA TYR A 27 8.35 -4.42 -1.36
C TYR A 27 8.86 -4.62 -2.79
N GLU A 28 9.01 -5.88 -3.22
CA GLU A 28 9.48 -6.25 -4.56
C GLU A 28 8.59 -5.78 -5.70
N VAL A 29 7.31 -5.49 -5.43
CA VAL A 29 6.32 -5.08 -6.43
C VAL A 29 5.66 -3.74 -6.11
N LEU A 30 6.17 -3.02 -5.11
CA LEU A 30 5.55 -1.80 -4.60
C LEU A 30 5.59 -0.64 -5.60
N ASP A 31 6.65 -0.60 -6.41
CA ASP A 31 6.81 0.31 -7.54
C ASP A 31 5.74 0.06 -8.63
N SER A 32 5.54 -1.20 -9.00
CA SER A 32 4.51 -1.62 -9.96
C SER A 32 3.11 -1.26 -9.47
N TYR A 33 2.85 -1.43 -8.17
CA TYR A 33 1.60 -1.01 -7.54
C TYR A 33 1.37 0.51 -7.66
N ALA A 34 2.42 1.31 -7.42
CA ALA A 34 2.36 2.77 -7.59
C ALA A 34 2.11 3.16 -9.06
N GLU A 35 2.72 2.48 -10.02
CA GLU A 35 2.50 2.71 -11.45
C GLU A 35 1.04 2.49 -11.87
N TYR A 36 0.38 1.43 -11.38
CA TYR A 36 -1.04 1.20 -11.65
C TYR A 36 -1.89 2.39 -11.17
N LEU A 37 -1.63 2.89 -9.97
CA LEU A 37 -2.34 4.04 -9.40
C LEU A 37 -2.11 5.33 -10.20
N LEU A 38 -0.86 5.60 -10.58
CA LEU A 38 -0.51 6.76 -11.40
C LEU A 38 -1.11 6.68 -12.81
N ALA A 39 -1.27 5.47 -13.35
CA ALA A 39 -1.96 5.22 -14.61
C ALA A 39 -3.50 5.31 -14.50
N GLY A 40 -4.04 5.58 -13.31
CA GLY A 40 -5.49 5.64 -13.06
C GLY A 40 -6.18 4.26 -13.15
N THR A 41 -5.40 3.18 -13.06
CA THR A 41 -5.91 1.80 -13.02
C THR A 41 -6.06 1.37 -11.57
N ASP A 42 -7.12 0.62 -11.29
CA ASP A 42 -7.33 0.08 -9.94
C ASP A 42 -6.35 -1.09 -9.67
N PRO A 43 -5.36 -0.94 -8.77
CA PRO A 43 -4.43 -1.99 -8.46
C PRO A 43 -5.08 -3.10 -7.62
N GLU A 44 -6.21 -2.87 -6.94
CA GLU A 44 -6.89 -3.89 -6.13
C GLU A 44 -7.39 -5.06 -7.00
N VAL A 45 -7.67 -4.80 -8.28
CA VAL A 45 -8.07 -5.82 -9.26
C VAL A 45 -6.88 -6.70 -9.67
N ASN A 46 -5.69 -6.13 -9.84
CA ASN A 46 -4.53 -6.81 -10.41
C ASN A 46 -3.54 -7.32 -9.35
N MET A 47 -3.52 -6.69 -8.18
CA MET A 47 -2.59 -6.92 -7.09
C MET A 47 -3.31 -6.92 -5.72
N PRO A 48 -4.40 -7.70 -5.55
CA PRO A 48 -5.23 -7.67 -4.33
C PRO A 48 -4.43 -7.97 -3.05
N GLY A 49 -3.43 -8.86 -3.12
CA GLY A 49 -2.56 -9.19 -1.98
C GLY A 49 -1.71 -8.01 -1.51
N VAL A 50 -1.26 -7.14 -2.43
CA VAL A 50 -0.54 -5.91 -2.07
C VAL A 50 -1.47 -4.91 -1.42
N THR A 51 -2.67 -4.72 -1.98
CA THR A 51 -3.69 -3.84 -1.37
C THR A 51 -4.06 -4.29 0.04
N GLN A 52 -4.24 -5.60 0.26
CA GLN A 52 -4.50 -6.15 1.58
C GLN A 52 -3.33 -5.89 2.53
N HIS A 53 -2.10 -6.19 2.11
CA HIS A 53 -0.92 -6.03 2.94
C HIS A 53 -0.71 -4.56 3.36
N LEU A 54 -0.89 -3.61 2.44
CA LEU A 54 -0.80 -2.17 2.76
C LEU A 54 -1.87 -1.73 3.76
N LYS A 55 -3.07 -2.32 3.75
CA LYS A 55 -4.13 -2.03 4.74
C LYS A 55 -3.79 -2.54 6.15
N GLN A 56 -2.86 -3.49 6.28
CA GLN A 56 -2.56 -4.18 7.55
C GLN A 56 -1.16 -3.87 8.11
N CYS A 57 -0.19 -3.59 7.23
CA CYS A 57 1.20 -3.39 7.58
C CYS A 57 1.56 -1.89 7.53
N PHE A 58 1.60 -1.27 8.71
CA PHE A 58 1.98 0.14 8.88
C PHE A 58 3.33 0.51 8.24
N CYS A 59 4.31 -0.41 8.26
CA CYS A 59 5.62 -0.14 7.65
C CYS A 59 5.51 -0.02 6.12
N CYS A 60 4.83 -0.97 5.48
CA CYS A 60 4.68 -0.97 4.02
C CYS A 60 3.75 0.16 3.54
N GLU A 61 2.71 0.50 4.32
CA GLU A 61 1.88 1.69 4.08
C GLU A 61 2.74 2.96 4.06
N HIS A 62 3.60 3.16 5.06
CA HIS A 62 4.47 4.34 5.11
C HIS A 62 5.50 4.39 3.99
N GLU A 63 6.10 3.25 3.64
CA GLU A 63 7.02 3.18 2.49
C GLU A 63 6.29 3.53 1.19
N PHE A 64 5.06 3.05 1.03
CA PHE A 64 4.22 3.38 -0.11
C PHE A 64 3.86 4.87 -0.16
N GLU A 65 3.43 5.46 0.95
CA GLU A 65 3.17 6.90 1.04
C GLU A 65 4.39 7.73 0.67
N ALA A 66 5.56 7.38 1.20
CA ALA A 66 6.81 8.07 0.89
C ALA A 66 7.16 7.97 -0.60
N LEU A 67 6.99 6.79 -1.20
CA LEU A 67 7.18 6.58 -2.63
C LEU A 67 6.23 7.47 -3.45
N MET A 68 4.94 7.51 -3.12
CA MET A 68 3.95 8.33 -3.83
C MET A 68 4.24 9.83 -3.71
N ILE A 69 4.71 10.31 -2.55
CA ILE A 69 5.14 11.70 -2.38
C ILE A 69 6.27 12.01 -3.36
N MET A 70 7.33 11.20 -3.39
CA MET A 70 8.49 11.40 -4.25
C MET A 70 8.13 11.36 -5.74
N LEU A 71 7.27 10.41 -6.15
CA LEU A 71 6.82 10.30 -7.54
C LEU A 71 6.00 11.52 -7.97
N ASN A 72 5.10 12.01 -7.12
CA ASN A 72 4.33 13.21 -7.41
C ASN A 72 5.21 14.46 -7.47
N GLU A 73 6.19 14.60 -6.58
CA GLU A 73 7.17 15.69 -6.64
C GLU A 73 8.00 15.65 -7.93
N ALA A 74 8.48 14.46 -8.33
CA ALA A 74 9.22 14.27 -9.57
C ALA A 74 8.38 14.60 -10.81
N ALA A 75 7.10 14.20 -10.83
CA ALA A 75 6.17 14.54 -11.91
C ALA A 75 5.94 16.05 -12.02
N ASN A 76 5.80 16.75 -10.90
CA ASN A 76 5.61 18.20 -10.86
C ASN A 76 6.87 18.98 -11.28
N ALA A 77 8.05 18.53 -10.88
CA ALA A 77 9.33 19.14 -11.28
C ALA A 77 9.55 19.08 -12.80
N SER A 78 8.94 18.11 -13.48
CA SER A 78 9.01 17.95 -14.94
C SER A 78 8.16 18.96 -15.72
N THR A 79 7.37 19.81 -15.05
CA THR A 79 6.44 20.78 -15.67
C THR A 79 6.91 22.23 -15.61
N THR A 80 8.06 22.53 -14.99
CA THR A 80 8.57 23.90 -14.79
C THR A 80 9.64 24.37 -15.78
N ASP A 81 9.87 23.62 -16.87
CA ASP A 81 10.74 24.03 -17.97
C ASP A 81 9.93 24.37 -19.24
N GLU A 82 9.21 25.50 -19.23
CA GLU A 82 8.83 26.30 -20.40
C GLU A 82 8.54 27.76 -19.98
#